data_AF-A0A4R1WM02-F1
#
_entry.id   AF-A0A4R1WM02-F1
#
_cell.length_a   1.000
_cell.length_b   1.000
_cell.length_c   1.000
_cell.angle_alpha   90.00
_cell.angle_beta   90.00
_cell.angle_gamma   90.00
#
_symmetry.space_group_name_H-M   'P 1'
#
loop_
_entity.id
_entity.type
_entity.pdbx_description
1 polymer ?
#
loop_
_entity_poly.entity_id
_entity_poly.type
_entity_poly.pdbx_seq_one_letter_code
_entity_poly.pdbx_strand_id
1 'polypeptide(L)'
;MTQDITTQEAIKRLEQHSGSREGMLIRNLTMLSSSGQPADITFYRRKPMINVQISMKIAAARLYGLEDQLPKILKRIPFSNGMVASIGEIWTVNPMPIGGFSDEELAAVDLTQGEERQGPNRETLRKMIRKTYQCKSRKETDYYLRRWIAS
;
A
#
# COMPACT_ATOMS: atom_id res chain seq x y z
N MET A 1 -23.20 5.00 -23.56
CA MET A 1 -23.87 4.81 -22.25
C MET A 1 -22.88 4.11 -21.34
N THR A 2 -22.16 4.86 -20.51
CA THR A 2 -21.18 4.33 -19.55
C THR A 2 -21.97 3.74 -18.39
N GLN A 3 -22.02 2.41 -18.28
CA GLN A 3 -22.66 1.75 -17.14
C GLN A 3 -21.86 2.08 -15.89
N ASP A 4 -22.48 2.78 -14.94
CA ASP A 4 -21.97 2.94 -13.58
C ASP A 4 -21.88 1.55 -12.93
N ILE A 5 -20.67 1.01 -12.89
CA ILE A 5 -20.39 -0.27 -12.22
C ILE A 5 -20.44 0.01 -10.72
N THR A 6 -21.31 -0.69 -9.99
CA THR A 6 -21.37 -0.55 -8.54
C THR A 6 -20.04 -1.00 -7.91
N THR A 7 -19.65 -0.41 -6.77
CA THR A 7 -18.42 -0.78 -6.05
C THR A 7 -18.30 -2.29 -5.80
N GLN A 8 -19.42 -2.95 -5.53
CA GLN A 8 -19.45 -4.41 -5.33
C GLN A 8 -19.17 -5.18 -6.63
N GLU A 9 -19.70 -4.70 -7.75
CA GLU A 9 -19.45 -5.28 -9.07
C GLU A 9 -18.00 -5.01 -9.54
N ALA A 10 -17.42 -3.86 -9.19
CA ALA A 10 -16.01 -3.55 -9.43
C ALA A 10 -15.07 -4.42 -8.57
N ILE A 11 -15.40 -4.63 -7.28
CA ILE A 11 -14.68 -5.55 -6.39
C ILE A 11 -14.76 -6.98 -6.93
N LYS A 12 -15.95 -7.43 -7.33
CA LYS A 12 -16.17 -8.77 -7.89
C LYS A 12 -15.42 -8.98 -9.20
N ARG A 13 -15.35 -7.97 -10.07
CA ARG A 13 -14.56 -8.01 -11.32
C ARG A 13 -13.05 -7.97 -11.05
N LEU A 14 -12.60 -7.23 -10.03
CA LEU A 14 -11.21 -7.25 -9.58
C LEU A 14 -10.83 -8.61 -8.99
N GLU A 15 -11.70 -9.24 -8.21
CA GLU A 15 -11.53 -10.61 -7.70
C GLU A 15 -11.50 -11.65 -8.82
N GLN A 16 -12.33 -11.46 -9.86
CA GLN A 16 -12.38 -12.33 -11.05
C GLN A 16 -11.12 -12.23 -11.94
N HIS A 17 -10.49 -11.06 -12.02
CA HIS A 17 -9.32 -10.84 -12.88
C HIS A 17 -7.96 -10.93 -12.16
N SER A 18 -7.93 -10.75 -10.84
CA SER A 18 -6.67 -10.59 -10.08
C SER A 18 -6.45 -11.66 -9.00
N GLY A 19 -7.44 -12.54 -8.77
CA GLY A 19 -7.52 -13.38 -7.58
C GLY A 19 -7.98 -12.60 -6.34
N SER A 20 -8.02 -13.26 -5.18
CA SER A 20 -8.41 -12.64 -3.91
C SER A 20 -7.55 -11.39 -3.58
N ARG A 21 -8.02 -10.54 -2.67
CA ARG A 21 -7.24 -9.42 -2.11
C ARG A 21 -5.81 -9.84 -1.74
N GLU A 22 -5.67 -11.03 -1.14
CA GLU A 22 -4.37 -11.58 -0.76
C GLU A 22 -3.48 -11.86 -1.97
N GLY A 23 -4.04 -12.38 -3.07
CA GLY A 23 -3.33 -12.56 -4.33
C GLY A 23 -2.79 -11.25 -4.91
N MET A 24 -3.60 -10.20 -4.93
CA MET A 24 -3.16 -8.85 -5.35
C MET A 24 -2.03 -8.32 -4.45
N LEU A 25 -2.16 -8.51 -3.14
CA LEU A 25 -1.16 -8.06 -2.18
C LEU A 25 0.18 -8.80 -2.36
N ILE A 26 0.14 -10.12 -2.55
CA ILE A 26 1.32 -10.95 -2.83
C ILE A 26 1.98 -10.51 -4.15
N ARG A 27 1.20 -10.19 -5.18
CA ARG A 27 1.72 -9.68 -6.46
C ARG A 27 2.46 -8.35 -6.25
N ASN A 28 1.87 -7.41 -5.53
CA ASN A 28 2.52 -6.13 -5.23
C ASN A 28 3.80 -6.31 -4.43
N LEU A 29 3.77 -7.13 -3.37
CA LEU A 29 4.96 -7.44 -2.57
C LEU A 29 6.06 -8.11 -3.41
N THR A 30 5.69 -8.98 -4.36
CA THR A 30 6.65 -9.60 -5.28
C THR A 30 7.33 -8.55 -6.15
N MET A 31 6.56 -7.67 -6.79
CA MET A 31 7.11 -6.61 -7.65
C MET A 31 8.05 -5.68 -6.88
N LEU A 32 7.65 -5.25 -5.68
CA LEU A 32 8.44 -4.35 -4.84
C LEU A 32 9.66 -5.04 -4.22
N SER A 33 9.55 -6.32 -3.89
CA SER A 33 10.68 -7.17 -3.47
C SER A 33 11.73 -7.28 -4.58
N SER A 34 11.31 -7.35 -5.86
CA SER A 34 12.23 -7.41 -6.99
C SER A 34 12.85 -6.06 -7.36
N SER A 35 12.09 -4.97 -7.28
CA SER A 35 12.59 -3.64 -7.68
C SER A 35 13.37 -2.94 -6.59
N GLY A 36 13.17 -3.32 -5.32
CA GLY A 36 13.70 -2.57 -4.18
C GLY A 36 13.03 -1.19 -4.02
N GLN A 37 11.94 -0.91 -4.73
CA GLN A 37 11.21 0.34 -4.57
C GLN A 37 10.67 0.43 -3.14
N PRO A 38 10.86 1.58 -2.45
CA PRO A 38 10.32 1.77 -1.11
C PRO A 38 8.79 1.83 -1.15
N ALA A 39 8.16 1.52 -0.01
CA ALA A 39 6.73 1.58 0.15
C ALA A 39 6.33 1.94 1.57
N ASP A 40 5.15 2.55 1.70
CA ASP A 40 4.45 2.65 2.97
C ASP A 40 3.58 1.39 3.15
N ILE A 41 3.76 0.71 4.27
CA ILE A 41 3.04 -0.52 4.63
C ILE A 41 2.06 -0.20 5.73
N THR A 42 0.77 -0.34 5.45
CA THR A 42 -0.29 -0.15 6.45
C THR A 42 -0.75 -1.48 7.02
N PHE A 43 -1.32 -1.48 8.22
CA PHE A 43 -1.70 -2.69 8.94
C PHE A 43 -3.13 -2.61 9.45
N TYR A 44 -3.70 -3.76 9.78
CA TYR A 44 -5.01 -3.83 10.43
C TYR A 44 -5.01 -3.34 11.88
N ARG A 45 -3.95 -3.64 12.64
CA ARG A 45 -3.94 -3.52 14.11
C ARG A 45 -2.76 -2.74 14.69
N ARG A 46 -1.96 -2.08 13.84
CA ARG A 46 -0.79 -1.32 14.29
C ARG A 46 -0.46 -0.15 13.37
N LYS A 47 0.46 0.70 13.84
CA LYS A 47 0.97 1.84 13.08
C LYS A 47 1.66 1.39 11.78
N PRO A 48 1.56 2.19 10.71
CA PRO A 48 2.21 1.90 9.43
C PRO A 48 3.73 1.93 9.55
N MET A 49 4.41 1.19 8.66
CA MET A 49 5.85 1.34 8.41
C MET A 49 6.00 2.23 7.18
N ILE A 50 6.80 3.28 7.30
CA ILE A 50 6.90 4.33 6.27
C ILE A 50 8.24 4.21 5.57
N ASN A 51 8.21 4.35 4.24
CA ASN A 51 9.40 4.37 3.39
C ASN A 51 10.32 3.15 3.59
N VAL A 52 9.75 1.95 3.63
CA VAL A 52 10.50 0.70 3.82
C VAL A 52 10.59 -0.10 2.54
N GLN A 53 11.68 -0.83 2.37
CA GLN A 53 11.84 -1.78 1.26
C GLN A 53 11.44 -3.18 1.74
N ILE A 54 10.81 -3.94 0.84
CA ILE A 54 10.49 -5.35 1.06
C ILE A 54 11.75 -6.17 0.78
N SER A 55 12.09 -7.11 1.66
CA SER A 55 13.23 -8.01 1.44
C SER A 55 13.12 -8.74 0.09
N MET A 56 14.25 -8.90 -0.61
CA MET A 56 14.35 -9.64 -1.88
C MET A 56 13.98 -11.13 -1.77
N LYS A 57 13.79 -11.67 -0.56
CA LYS A 57 13.47 -13.09 -0.34
C LYS A 57 12.23 -13.56 -1.10
N ILE A 58 11.22 -12.71 -1.24
CA ILE A 58 9.99 -13.05 -2.00
C ILE A 58 10.33 -13.20 -3.48
N ALA A 59 11.01 -12.21 -4.07
CA ALA A 59 11.42 -12.26 -5.48
C ALA A 59 12.38 -13.42 -5.76
N ALA A 60 13.37 -13.65 -4.87
CA ALA A 60 14.32 -14.74 -5.00
C ALA A 60 13.64 -16.12 -4.95
N ALA A 61 12.66 -16.31 -4.07
CA ALA A 61 11.93 -17.57 -3.99
C ALA A 61 11.24 -17.91 -5.32
N ARG A 62 10.62 -16.93 -5.98
CA ARG A 62 10.02 -17.12 -7.30
C ARG A 62 11.06 -17.33 -8.40
N LEU A 63 12.11 -16.51 -8.42
CA LEU A 63 13.14 -16.54 -9.47
C LEU A 63 13.88 -17.89 -9.50
N TYR A 64 14.13 -18.48 -8.33
CA TYR A 64 14.85 -19.75 -8.20
C TYR A 64 13.93 -20.97 -8.07
N GLY A 65 12.62 -20.83 -8.28
CA GLY A 65 11.67 -21.94 -8.22
C GLY A 65 11.44 -22.54 -6.83
N LEU A 66 11.72 -21.77 -5.76
CA LEU A 66 11.54 -22.15 -4.36
C LEU A 66 10.13 -21.78 -3.84
N GLU A 67 9.10 -22.10 -4.62
CA GLU A 67 7.70 -21.77 -4.32
C GLU A 67 7.20 -22.43 -3.01
N ASP A 68 7.81 -23.56 -2.61
CA ASP A 68 7.57 -24.24 -1.34
C ASP A 68 7.97 -23.40 -0.11
N GLN A 69 8.94 -22.50 -0.27
CA GLN A 69 9.40 -21.60 0.79
C GLN A 69 8.54 -20.33 0.91
N LEU A 70 7.78 -19.98 -0.14
CA LEU A 70 7.02 -18.74 -0.20
C LEU A 70 6.02 -18.58 0.97
N PRO A 71 5.24 -19.60 1.38
CA PRO A 71 4.34 -19.48 2.53
C PRO A 71 5.06 -19.13 3.84
N LYS A 72 6.28 -19.66 4.04
CA LYS A 72 7.10 -19.36 5.21
C LYS A 72 7.61 -17.92 5.17
N ILE A 73 8.02 -17.43 4.00
CA ILE A 73 8.47 -16.06 3.80
C ILE A 73 7.30 -15.08 4.00
N LEU A 74 6.11 -15.38 3.46
CA LEU A 74 4.93 -14.53 3.61
C LEU A 74 4.40 -14.46 5.05
N LYS A 75 4.67 -15.46 5.89
CA LYS A 75 4.41 -15.39 7.33
C LYS A 75 5.37 -14.47 8.08
N ARG A 76 6.55 -14.18 7.53
CA ARG A 76 7.62 -13.41 8.18
C ARG A 76 8.40 -12.59 7.16
N ILE A 77 7.74 -11.61 6.56
CA ILE A 77 8.31 -10.71 5.55
C ILE A 77 9.23 -9.71 6.26
N PRO A 78 10.55 -9.72 5.99
CA PRO A 78 11.46 -8.72 6.54
C PRO A 78 11.40 -7.43 5.72
N PHE A 79 11.60 -6.31 6.41
CA PHE A 79 11.67 -4.97 5.81
C PHE A 79 13.02 -4.32 6.12
N SER A 80 13.40 -3.31 5.33
CA SER A 80 14.70 -2.62 5.46
C SER A 80 14.94 -1.97 6.82
N ASN A 81 13.89 -1.61 7.56
CA ASN A 81 13.98 -1.05 8.91
C ASN A 81 14.18 -2.10 10.01
N GLY A 82 14.45 -3.36 9.65
CA GLY A 82 14.64 -4.47 10.59
C GLY A 82 13.34 -5.06 11.15
N MET A 83 12.18 -4.46 10.86
CA MET A 83 10.89 -5.00 11.28
C MET A 83 10.47 -6.18 10.40
N VAL A 84 9.53 -6.97 10.92
CA VAL A 84 8.93 -8.11 10.24
C VAL A 84 7.41 -7.99 10.30
N ALA A 85 6.72 -8.45 9.26
CA ALA A 85 5.26 -8.62 9.26
C ALA A 85 4.85 -9.90 8.53
N SER A 86 3.70 -10.45 8.91
CA SER A 86 3.01 -11.44 8.10
C SER A 86 2.09 -10.78 7.07
N ILE A 87 1.84 -11.47 5.96
CA ILE A 87 0.88 -11.06 4.93
C ILE A 87 -0.52 -10.76 5.51
N GLY A 88 -0.95 -11.54 6.50
CA GLY A 88 -2.26 -11.40 7.15
C GLY A 88 -2.40 -10.15 8.03
N GLU A 89 -1.29 -9.52 8.44
CA GLU A 89 -1.32 -8.26 9.19
C GLU A 89 -1.47 -7.03 8.28
N ILE A 90 -1.01 -7.14 7.02
CA ILE A 90 -0.89 -6.02 6.10
C ILE A 90 -2.27 -5.63 5.57
N TRP A 91 -2.58 -4.34 5.64
CA TRP A 91 -3.80 -3.75 5.08
C TRP A 91 -3.57 -3.32 3.63
N THR A 92 -2.61 -2.42 3.39
CA THR A 92 -2.20 -1.99 2.04
C THR A 92 -0.69 -1.84 1.95
N VAL A 93 -0.20 -1.84 0.70
CA VAL A 93 1.18 -1.52 0.35
C VAL A 93 1.10 -0.40 -0.68
N ASN A 94 1.66 0.76 -0.34
CA ASN A 94 1.60 1.97 -1.15
C ASN A 94 3.03 2.29 -1.63
N PRO A 95 3.38 2.00 -2.90
CA PRO A 95 4.71 2.28 -3.45
C PRO A 95 5.06 3.77 -3.33
N MET A 96 6.30 4.07 -2.97
CA MET A 96 6.81 5.43 -2.81
C MET A 96 7.93 5.69 -3.83
N PRO A 97 8.19 6.96 -4.18
CA PRO A 97 9.32 7.32 -5.04
C PRO A 97 10.67 6.88 -4.44
N ILE A 98 11.58 6.45 -5.30
CA ILE A 98 12.96 6.16 -4.92
C ILE A 98 13.62 7.49 -4.50
N GLY A 99 14.25 7.52 -3.33
CA GLY A 99 14.80 8.74 -2.73
C GLY A 99 13.87 9.43 -1.73
N GLY A 100 12.59 9.04 -1.68
CA GLY A 100 11.60 9.62 -0.77
C GLY A 100 11.20 11.04 -1.15
N PHE A 101 10.77 11.82 -0.16
CA PHE A 101 10.41 13.23 -0.31
C PHE A 101 11.19 14.06 0.70
N SER A 102 11.61 15.25 0.29
CA SER A 102 12.07 16.32 1.18
C SER A 102 10.91 16.94 1.95
N ASP A 103 11.22 17.63 3.06
CA ASP A 103 10.21 18.34 3.85
C ASP A 103 9.61 19.50 3.05
N GLU A 104 10.42 20.15 2.21
CA GLU A 104 9.98 21.22 1.31
C GLU A 104 8.98 20.73 0.25
N GLU A 105 9.25 19.58 -0.38
CA GLU A 105 8.33 18.96 -1.34
C GLU A 105 6.99 18.62 -0.69
N LEU A 106 7.02 18.02 0.51
CA LEU A 106 5.78 17.71 1.23
C LEU A 106 5.05 18.98 1.67
N ALA A 107 5.77 20.03 2.09
CA ALA A 107 5.17 21.29 2.51
C ALA A 107 4.47 22.01 1.35
N ALA A 108 5.00 21.88 0.12
CA ALA A 108 4.46 22.51 -1.09
C ALA A 108 3.19 21.84 -1.63
N VAL A 109 2.83 20.65 -1.17
CA VAL A 109 1.64 19.93 -1.64
C VAL A 109 0.35 20.67 -1.30
N ASP A 110 -0.49 20.87 -2.32
CA ASP A 110 -1.84 21.40 -2.18
C ASP A 110 -2.79 20.36 -1.55
N LEU A 111 -3.10 20.57 -0.27
CA LEU A 111 -4.01 19.71 0.48
C LEU A 111 -5.49 19.82 0.06
N THR A 112 -5.87 20.80 -0.77
CA THR A 112 -7.27 20.93 -1.24
C THR A 112 -7.68 19.77 -2.14
N GLN A 113 -6.71 19.14 -2.85
CA GLN A 113 -6.92 17.88 -3.59
C GLN A 113 -7.45 16.77 -2.67
N GLY A 114 -7.14 16.83 -1.37
CA GLY A 114 -7.68 15.90 -0.38
C GLY A 114 -9.20 15.96 -0.21
N GLU A 115 -9.85 17.03 -0.63
CA GLU A 115 -11.30 17.19 -0.53
C GLU A 115 -12.04 16.63 -1.76
N GLU A 116 -11.31 16.24 -2.81
CA GLU A 116 -11.88 15.60 -3.98
C GLU A 116 -12.47 14.23 -3.65
N ARG A 117 -13.65 13.94 -4.20
CA ARG A 117 -14.36 12.69 -4.00
C ARG A 117 -13.91 11.65 -5.01
N GLN A 118 -12.85 10.93 -4.67
CA GLN A 118 -12.22 9.92 -5.51
C GLN A 118 -12.56 8.49 -5.09
N GLY A 119 -13.09 8.29 -3.87
CA GLY A 119 -13.35 6.96 -3.36
C GLY A 119 -14.61 6.30 -3.96
N PRO A 120 -14.70 4.97 -3.88
CA PRO A 120 -15.79 4.20 -4.50
C PRO A 120 -17.18 4.56 -3.93
N ASN A 121 -17.24 5.08 -2.70
CA ASN A 121 -18.48 5.56 -2.08
C ASN A 121 -18.60 7.09 -2.09
N ARG A 122 -17.94 7.77 -3.03
CA ARG A 122 -17.86 9.24 -3.14
C ARG A 122 -17.28 9.91 -1.89
N GLU A 123 -16.45 9.18 -1.17
CA GLU A 123 -15.67 9.68 -0.04
C GLU A 123 -14.46 10.50 -0.51
N THR A 124 -14.07 11.48 0.29
CA THR A 124 -12.92 12.33 -0.04
C THR A 124 -11.63 11.55 0.07
N LEU A 125 -10.62 11.91 -0.72
CA LEU A 125 -9.28 11.33 -0.63
C LEU A 125 -8.73 11.41 0.81
N ARG A 126 -8.94 12.54 1.50
CA ARG A 126 -8.59 12.71 2.92
C ARG A 126 -9.22 11.64 3.81
N LYS A 127 -10.50 11.33 3.60
CA LYS A 127 -11.21 10.29 4.37
C LYS A 127 -10.62 8.91 4.08
N MET A 128 -10.26 8.61 2.83
CA MET A 128 -9.59 7.36 2.46
C MET A 128 -8.22 7.24 3.12
N ILE A 129 -7.40 8.29 3.08
CA ILE A 129 -6.07 8.31 3.72
C ILE A 129 -6.18 8.13 5.23
N ARG A 130 -7.10 8.86 5.89
CA ARG A 130 -7.35 8.70 7.32
C ARG A 130 -7.67 7.26 7.69
N LYS A 131 -8.52 6.59 6.91
CA LYS A 131 -8.90 5.19 7.14
C LYS A 131 -7.73 4.23 6.88
N THR A 132 -7.01 4.43 5.79
CA THR A 132 -5.91 3.55 5.34
C THR A 132 -4.72 3.58 6.30
N TYR A 133 -4.35 4.76 6.79
CA TYR A 133 -3.25 4.96 7.73
C TYR A 133 -3.70 4.98 9.20
N GLN A 134 -5.00 4.77 9.46
CA GLN A 134 -5.61 4.77 10.80
C GLN A 134 -5.29 6.02 11.64
N CYS A 135 -5.30 7.19 10.99
CA CYS A 135 -4.88 8.44 11.62
C CYS A 135 -5.85 8.85 12.73
N LYS A 136 -5.29 9.33 13.85
CA LYS A 136 -6.07 9.81 14.99
C LYS A 136 -6.38 11.29 14.90
N SER A 137 -5.50 12.08 14.27
CA SER A 137 -5.63 13.54 14.17
C SER A 137 -5.66 14.04 12.73
N ARG A 138 -6.10 15.29 12.53
CA ARG A 138 -6.03 15.94 11.21
C ARG A 138 -4.59 16.13 10.76
N LYS A 139 -3.70 16.57 11.65
CA LYS A 139 -2.26 16.73 11.37
C LYS A 139 -1.62 15.44 10.84
N GLU A 140 -1.96 14.31 11.45
CA GLU A 140 -1.48 13.00 11.00
C GLU A 140 -2.06 12.61 9.64
N THR A 141 -3.35 12.88 9.41
CA THR A 141 -3.97 12.68 8.08
C THR A 141 -3.31 13.56 7.03
N ASP A 142 -3.05 14.83 7.33
CA ASP A 142 -2.40 15.78 6.40
C ASP A 142 -0.99 15.32 6.04
N TYR A 143 -0.25 14.73 6.98
CA TYR A 143 1.09 14.18 6.71
C TYR A 143 1.03 13.06 5.65
N TYR A 144 0.19 12.06 5.84
CA TYR A 144 0.08 10.96 4.87
C TYR A 144 -0.61 11.38 3.56
N LEU A 145 -1.50 12.36 3.61
CA LEU A 145 -2.14 12.91 2.42
C LEU A 145 -1.12 13.61 1.53
N ARG A 146 -0.16 14.36 2.11
CA ARG A 146 0.95 14.96 1.35
C ARG A 146 1.77 13.89 0.64
N ARG A 147 2.14 12.83 1.36
CA ARG A 147 2.91 11.72 0.79
C ARG A 147 2.17 11.03 -0.36
N TRP A 148 0.85 10.89 -0.25
CA TRP A 148 0.02 10.30 -1.30
C TRP A 148 -0.11 11.19 -2.53
N ILE A 149 -0.28 12.50 -2.35
CA ILE A 149 -0.42 13.43 -3.48
C ILE A 149 0.92 13.62 -4.20
N ALA A 150 2.03 13.60 -3.45
CA ALA A 150 3.38 13.75 -4.02
C ALA A 150 3.89 12.49 -4.74
N SER A 151 3.31 11.31 -4.49
CA SER A 151 3.77 10.01 -5.03
C SER A 151 3.27 9.70 -6.43
#